data_AF-A0AAD4WCY7-F1
#
_entry.id   AF-A0AAD4WCY7-F1
#
_cell.length_a   1.000
_cell.length_b   1.000
_cell.length_c   1.000
_cell.angle_alpha   90.00
_cell.angle_beta   90.00
_cell.angle_gamma   90.00
#
_symmetry.space_group_name_H-M   'P 1'
#
loop_
_entity.id
_entity.type
_entity.pdbx_description
1 polymer ?
#
loop_
_entity_poly.entity_id
_entity_poly.type
_entity_poly.pdbx_seq_one_letter_code
_entity_poly.pdbx_strand_id
1 'polypeptide(L)'
;MKNLVAKVSVTGNRCFPLSLKYANSVAMKETVEESTWYWHKRFGHLNMQSLKLLQQQELVYGLHEIGNVDRICQDCAIGKSHREAFGKEKAWRASVPLQLVHSDVCGPMQTTTIGGNK
;
A
#
# COMPACT_ATOMS: atom_id res chain seq x y z
N MET A 1 -26.20 -42.15 -20.79
CA MET A 1 -25.24 -41.37 -21.60
C MET A 1 -25.68 -39.91 -21.77
N LYS A 2 -26.10 -39.19 -20.72
CA LYS A 2 -26.66 -37.83 -20.88
C LYS A 2 -25.71 -36.67 -20.59
N ASN A 3 -24.47 -36.93 -20.16
CA ASN A 3 -23.50 -35.89 -19.77
C ASN A 3 -22.09 -36.11 -20.41
N LEU A 4 -22.03 -36.40 -21.71
CA LEU A 4 -20.74 -36.50 -22.42
C LEU A 4 -20.31 -35.11 -22.89
N VAL A 5 -19.24 -34.56 -22.32
CA VAL A 5 -18.77 -33.19 -22.59
C VAL A 5 -17.87 -33.12 -23.82
N ALA A 6 -17.03 -34.13 -24.05
CA ALA A 6 -16.23 -34.24 -25.26
C ALA A 6 -15.83 -35.70 -25.52
N LYS A 7 -15.69 -36.07 -26.79
CA LYS A 7 -15.14 -37.36 -27.24
C LYS A 7 -13.96 -37.07 -28.15
N VAL A 8 -12.80 -37.64 -27.83
CA VAL A 8 -11.55 -37.40 -28.56
C VAL A 8 -10.88 -38.73 -28.89
N SER A 9 -10.32 -38.82 -30.09
CA SER A 9 -9.56 -39.99 -30.54
C SER A 9 -8.11 -39.90 -30.06
N VAL A 10 -7.55 -41.05 -29.68
CA VAL A 10 -6.14 -41.17 -29.28
C VAL A 10 -5.24 -41.01 -30.51
N THR A 11 -4.17 -40.22 -30.38
CA THR A 11 -3.13 -40.10 -31.40
C THR A 11 -2.01 -41.13 -31.21
N GLY A 12 -1.14 -41.33 -32.22
CA GLY A 12 -0.08 -42.36 -32.19
C GLY A 12 0.92 -42.22 -31.03
N ASN A 13 1.07 -41.03 -30.47
CA ASN A 13 1.84 -40.75 -29.25
C ASN A 13 1.02 -40.92 -27.95
N ARG A 14 -0.15 -41.57 -28.01
CA ARG A 14 -1.10 -41.79 -26.90
C ARG A 14 -1.65 -40.52 -26.25
N CYS A 15 -1.66 -39.41 -26.96
CA CYS A 15 -2.30 -38.18 -26.50
C CYS A 15 -3.79 -38.15 -26.89
N PHE A 16 -4.59 -37.37 -26.15
CA PHE A 16 -5.98 -37.08 -26.45
C PHE A 16 -6.12 -35.58 -26.73
N PRO A 17 -5.76 -35.11 -27.93
CA PRO A 17 -5.75 -33.68 -28.23
C PRO A 17 -7.17 -33.12 -28.27
N LEU A 18 -7.53 -32.37 -27.22
CA LEU A 18 -8.79 -31.64 -27.15
C LEU A 18 -8.55 -30.19 -27.56
N SER A 19 -9.02 -29.79 -28.74
CA SER A 19 -8.96 -28.39 -29.19
C SER A 19 -10.24 -27.67 -28.78
N LEU A 20 -10.17 -26.88 -27.71
CA LEU A 20 -11.27 -26.05 -27.25
C LEU A 20 -11.21 -24.72 -27.99
N LYS A 21 -12.20 -24.46 -28.85
CA LYS A 21 -12.41 -23.12 -29.41
C LYS A 21 -13.08 -22.27 -28.33
N TYR A 22 -12.31 -21.40 -27.69
CA TYR A 22 -12.89 -20.37 -26.84
C TYR A 22 -13.65 -19.39 -27.76
N ALA A 23 -14.94 -19.20 -27.48
CA ALA A 23 -15.65 -18.06 -28.04
C ALA A 23 -15.06 -16.81 -27.40
N ASN A 24 -14.77 -15.77 -28.19
CA ASN A 24 -14.41 -14.46 -27.65
C ASN A 24 -15.55 -13.97 -26.74
N SER A 25 -15.50 -14.34 -25.47
CA SER A 25 -16.36 -13.78 -24.46
C SER A 25 -15.88 -12.35 -24.29
N VAL A 26 -16.58 -11.41 -24.92
CA VAL A 26 -16.44 -9.99 -24.61
C VAL A 26 -16.94 -9.85 -23.18
N ALA A 27 -16.05 -10.03 -22.21
CA ALA A 27 -16.34 -9.69 -20.84
C ALA A 27 -16.59 -8.18 -20.84
N MET A 28 -17.81 -7.76 -20.51
CA MET A 28 -18.09 -6.35 -20.30
C MET A 28 -17.23 -5.91 -19.13
N LYS A 29 -16.16 -5.17 -19.41
CA LYS A 29 -15.38 -4.49 -18.39
C LYS A 29 -16.19 -3.29 -17.96
N GLU A 30 -16.76 -3.37 -16.76
CA GLU A 30 -17.26 -2.18 -16.09
C GLU A 30 -16.06 -1.25 -15.85
N THR A 31 -16.01 -0.15 -16.60
CA THR A 31 -15.03 0.91 -16.37
C THR A 31 -15.47 1.67 -15.14
N VAL A 32 -14.98 1.24 -13.97
CA VAL A 32 -15.23 1.96 -12.73
C VAL A 32 -14.51 3.30 -12.81
N GLU A 33 -15.26 4.41 -12.73
CA GLU A 33 -14.74 5.78 -12.73
C GLU A 33 -13.63 6.01 -11.67
N GLU A 34 -13.60 5.19 -10.61
CA GLU A 34 -12.59 5.24 -9.55
C GLU A 34 -11.32 4.40 -9.79
N SER A 35 -11.02 4.01 -11.04
CA SER A 35 -9.84 3.18 -11.34
C SER A 35 -8.53 3.71 -10.73
N THR A 36 -8.33 5.03 -10.72
CA THR A 36 -7.17 5.69 -10.11
C THR A 36 -7.10 5.48 -8.59
N TRP A 37 -8.23 5.57 -7.89
CA TRP A 37 -8.26 5.38 -6.43
C TRP A 37 -8.01 3.94 -6.01
N TYR A 38 -8.47 2.96 -6.80
CA TYR A 38 -8.10 1.57 -6.56
C TYR A 38 -6.61 1.33 -6.68
N TRP A 39 -5.97 1.90 -7.71
CA TRP A 39 -4.52 1.79 -7.89
C TRP A 39 -3.75 2.49 -6.78
N HIS A 40 -4.19 3.67 -6.33
CA HIS A 40 -3.64 4.34 -5.15
C HIS A 40 -3.65 3.43 -3.91
N LYS A 41 -4.78 2.77 -3.62
CA LYS A 41 -4.92 1.84 -2.49
C LYS A 41 -4.07 0.57 -2.67
N ARG A 42 -4.06 -0.03 -3.87
CA ARG A 42 -3.27 -1.24 -4.18
C ARG A 42 -1.77 -1.03 -4.04
N PHE A 43 -1.28 0.16 -4.35
CA PHE A 43 0.12 0.55 -4.16
C PHE A 43 0.44 1.04 -2.74
N GLY A 44 -0.42 0.75 -1.76
CA GLY A 44 -0.18 1.11 -0.36
C GLY A 44 -0.28 2.61 -0.11
N HIS A 45 -1.29 3.27 -0.69
CA HIS A 45 -1.52 4.70 -0.55
C HIS A 45 -0.37 5.57 -1.10
N LEU A 46 0.15 5.16 -2.26
CA LEU A 46 1.19 5.88 -3.00
C LEU A 46 0.70 7.28 -3.43
N ASN A 47 1.58 8.29 -3.40
CA ASN A 47 1.26 9.62 -3.92
C ASN A 47 0.74 9.53 -5.37
N MET A 48 -0.34 10.26 -5.68
CA MET A 48 -0.91 10.34 -7.03
C MET A 48 0.10 10.78 -8.09
N GLN A 49 1.00 11.70 -7.75
CA GLN A 49 2.06 12.12 -8.67
C GLN A 49 3.02 10.98 -8.99
N SER A 50 3.38 10.17 -7.99
CA SER A 50 4.21 8.99 -8.18
C SER A 50 3.49 7.91 -8.96
N LEU A 51 2.19 7.70 -8.72
CA LEU A 51 1.36 6.77 -9.49
C LEU A 51 1.26 7.19 -10.97
N LYS A 52 1.12 8.51 -11.22
CA LYS A 52 1.13 9.09 -12.56
C LYS A 52 2.50 8.93 -13.23
N LEU A 53 3.60 9.11 -12.50
CA LEU A 53 4.95 8.87 -13.01
C LEU A 53 5.13 7.41 -13.43
N LEU A 54 4.70 6.44 -12.61
CA LEU A 54 4.77 5.01 -12.94
C LEU A 54 4.03 4.70 -14.24
N GLN A 55 2.86 5.34 -14.45
CA GLN A 55 2.08 5.18 -15.67
C GLN A 55 2.77 5.83 -16.88
N GLN A 56 3.22 7.08 -16.76
CA GLN A 56 3.84 7.85 -17.84
C GLN A 56 5.18 7.28 -18.31
N GLN A 57 5.93 6.68 -17.39
CA GLN A 57 7.22 6.05 -17.69
C GLN A 57 7.09 4.55 -18.01
N GLU A 58 5.86 4.03 -18.12
CA GLU A 58 5.58 2.62 -18.40
C GLU A 58 6.31 1.63 -17.47
N LEU A 59 6.50 2.03 -16.20
CA LEU A 59 7.27 1.26 -15.21
C LEU A 59 6.48 0.09 -14.61
N VAL A 60 5.19 -0.02 -14.93
CA VAL A 60 4.29 -1.06 -14.41
C VAL A 60 3.37 -1.54 -15.52
N TYR A 61 3.26 -2.87 -15.67
CA TYR A 61 2.32 -3.47 -16.61
C TYR A 61 0.88 -3.45 -16.07
N GLY A 62 -0.07 -3.09 -16.94
CA GLY A 62 -1.51 -3.15 -16.63
C GLY A 62 -2.06 -1.99 -15.79
N LEU A 63 -1.22 -0.98 -15.50
CA LEU A 63 -1.68 0.27 -14.89
C LEU A 63 -2.51 1.05 -15.93
N HIS A 64 -3.75 1.38 -15.59
CA HIS A 64 -4.61 2.18 -16.47
C HIS A 64 -4.20 3.65 -16.42
N GLU A 65 -4.78 4.47 -17.31
CA GLU A 65 -4.54 5.91 -17.31
C GLU A 65 -4.91 6.51 -15.94
N ILE A 66 -3.96 7.24 -15.36
CA ILE A 66 -4.13 7.89 -14.06
C ILE A 66 -4.62 9.32 -14.32
N GLY A 67 -5.89 9.56 -14.00
CA GLY A 67 -6.52 10.86 -14.13
C GLY A 67 -5.95 11.88 -13.13
N ASN A 68 -6.19 13.16 -13.40
CA ASN A 68 -5.97 14.18 -12.38
C ASN A 68 -7.02 14.03 -11.26
N VAL A 69 -6.57 14.13 -10.02
CA VAL A 69 -7.43 13.92 -8.85
C VAL A 69 -7.42 15.19 -8.00
N ASP A 70 -8.58 15.83 -7.88
CA ASP A 70 -8.75 17.06 -7.09
C ASP A 70 -9.12 16.79 -5.62
N ARG A 71 -9.20 15.51 -5.23
CA ARG A 71 -9.59 15.07 -3.90
C ARG A 71 -8.40 14.52 -3.13
N ILE A 72 -8.35 14.81 -1.84
CA ILE A 72 -7.35 14.26 -0.93
C ILE A 72 -7.88 12.95 -0.32
N CYS A 73 -7.03 11.92 -0.27
CA CYS A 73 -7.34 10.69 0.48
C CYS A 73 -7.28 10.96 1.98
N GLN A 74 -8.39 10.74 2.69
CA GLN A 74 -8.50 10.98 4.13
C GLN A 74 -7.49 10.15 4.94
N ASP A 75 -7.33 8.87 4.61
CA ASP A 75 -6.38 7.97 5.27
C ASP A 75 -4.93 8.45 5.09
N CYS A 76 -4.60 8.93 3.88
CA CYS A 76 -3.30 9.54 3.62
C CYS A 76 -3.10 10.82 4.43
N ALA A 77 -4.10 11.68 4.48
CA ALA A 77 -4.01 12.95 5.20
C ALA A 77 -3.71 12.72 6.68
N ILE A 78 -4.40 11.77 7.29
CA ILE A 78 -4.18 11.41 8.70
C ILE A 78 -2.82 10.70 8.88
N GLY A 79 -2.53 9.69 8.05
CA GLY A 79 -1.33 8.85 8.21
C GLY A 79 -0.01 9.51 7.79
N LYS A 80 -0.07 10.52 6.92
CA LYS A 80 1.10 11.29 6.45
C LYS A 80 1.13 12.70 7.01
N SER A 81 0.22 13.06 7.93
CA SER A 81 0.26 14.35 8.62
C SER A 81 1.56 14.44 9.41
N HIS A 82 2.35 15.47 9.13
CA HIS A 82 3.51 15.79 9.93
C HIS A 82 3.07 16.54 11.19
N ARG A 83 3.70 16.25 12.33
CA ARG A 83 3.44 17.00 13.57
C ARG A 83 3.79 18.47 13.36
N GLU A 84 2.92 19.39 13.76
CA GLU A 84 3.26 20.81 13.68
C GLU A 84 4.55 21.12 14.44
N ALA A 85 5.29 22.11 13.95
CA ALA A 85 6.48 22.57 14.63
C ALA A 85 6.13 23.02 16.05
N PHE A 86 6.95 22.62 17.02
CA PHE A 86 6.79 23.11 18.38
C PHE A 86 6.97 24.64 18.40
N GLY A 87 5.97 25.35 18.92
CA GLY A 87 6.03 26.79 19.07
C GLY A 87 7.24 27.18 19.92
N LYS A 88 8.12 28.02 19.37
CA LYS A 88 9.34 28.50 20.06
C LYS A 88 9.02 29.35 21.29
N GLU A 89 7.81 29.88 21.36
CA GLU A 89 7.40 30.91 22.32
C GLU A 89 6.97 30.34 23.69
N LYS A 90 6.87 29.02 23.83
CA LYS A 90 6.39 28.37 25.07
C LYS A 90 7.49 27.68 25.89
N ALA A 91 8.72 27.65 25.40
CA ALA A 91 9.82 26.99 26.09
C ALA A 91 10.65 28.01 26.88
N TRP A 92 10.30 28.22 28.15
CA TRP A 92 11.19 28.88 29.09
C TRP A 92 12.48 28.07 29.22
N ARG A 93 13.63 28.75 29.25
CA ARG A 93 14.97 28.14 29.36
C ARG A 93 15.71 28.75 30.54
N ALA A 94 16.53 27.93 31.19
CA ALA A 94 17.45 28.41 32.21
C ALA A 94 18.46 29.39 31.60
N SER A 95 18.68 30.51 32.31
CA SER A 95 19.70 31.52 32.03
C SER A 95 20.92 31.40 32.94
N VAL A 96 20.82 30.66 34.05
CA VAL A 96 21.92 30.41 34.98
C VAL A 96 22.04 28.91 35.33
N PRO A 97 23.24 28.43 35.73
CA PRO A 97 23.44 27.03 36.11
C PRO A 97 22.46 26.59 37.20
N LEU A 98 21.94 25.37 37.07
CA LEU A 98 21.01 24.72 38.02
C LEU A 98 19.63 25.39 38.21
N GLN A 99 19.28 26.41 37.41
CA GLN A 99 17.96 27.05 37.48
C GLN A 99 16.80 26.13 37.04
N LEU A 100 17.09 25.15 36.18
CA LEU A 100 16.12 24.16 35.71
C LEU A 100 16.80 22.80 35.65
N VAL A 101 16.21 21.81 36.31
CA VAL A 101 16.64 20.40 36.27
C VAL A 101 15.51 19.58 35.67
N HIS A 102 15.80 18.86 34.60
CA HIS A 102 14.91 17.86 34.04
C HIS A 102 15.39 16.49 34.53
N SER A 103 14.52 15.75 35.24
CA SER A 103 14.77 14.37 35.62
C SER A 103 13.73 13.47 34.95
N ASP A 104 14.16 12.33 34.43
CA ASP A 104 13.27 11.31 33.89
C ASP A 104 13.60 9.96 34.54
N VAL A 105 12.62 9.06 34.59
CA VAL A 105 12.78 7.71 35.10
C VAL A 105 12.99 6.78 33.91
N CYS A 106 14.08 6.01 33.93
CA CYS A 106 14.32 4.99 32.92
C CYS A 106 13.47 3.73 33.22
N GLY A 107 12.78 3.21 32.20
CA GLY A 107 12.00 1.98 32.27
C GLY A 107 12.88 0.72 32.33
N PRO A 108 12.28 -0.46 32.63
CA PRO A 108 12.92 -1.56 33.35
C PRO A 108 14.29 -1.88 32.76
N MET A 109 15.31 -1.80 33.62
CA MET A 109 16.67 -2.07 33.17
C MET A 109 16.82 -3.56 32.93
N GLN A 110 17.50 -3.92 31.84
CA GLN A 110 17.81 -5.32 31.55
C GLN A 110 18.65 -5.95 32.68
N THR A 111 19.50 -5.13 33.29
CA THR A 111 20.41 -5.55 34.35
C THR A 111 19.86 -5.17 35.70
N THR A 112 19.77 -6.15 36.59
CA THR A 112 19.42 -5.94 37.99
C THR A 112 20.54 -5.12 38.67
N THR A 113 20.14 -4.09 39.41
CA THR A 113 21.05 -3.35 40.29
C THR A 113 21.65 -4.27 41.36
N ILE A 114 22.75 -3.82 41.98
CA ILE A 114 23.41 -4.54 43.09
C ILE A 114 22.42 -4.80 44.25
N GLY A 115 21.43 -3.93 44.44
CA GLY A 115 20.37 -4.07 45.45
C GLY A 115 19.20 -4.97 45.05
N GLY A 116 19.25 -5.65 43.90
CA GLY A 116 18.19 -6.56 43.46
C GLY A 116 17.01 -5.89 42.73
N ASN A 117 17.02 -4.56 42.56
CA ASN A 117 15.99 -3.83 41.82
C ASN A 117 16.23 -3.91 40.31
N LYS A 118 15.17 -3.99 39.51
CA LYS A 118 15.19 -3.92 38.03
C LYS A 118 14.48 -2.66 37.54
#